data_AF-A0A8B8PXQ3-F1
#
_entry.id   AF-A0A8B8PXQ3-F1
#
_cell.length_a   1.000
_cell.length_b   1.000
_cell.length_c   1.000
_cell.angle_alpha   90.00
_cell.angle_beta   90.00
_cell.angle_gamma   90.00
#
_symmetry.space_group_name_H-M   'P 1'
#
loop_
_entity.id
_entity.type
_entity.pdbx_description
1 polymer ?
#
loop_
_entity_poly.entity_id
_entity_poly.type
_entity_poly.pdbx_seq_one_letter_code
_entity_poly.pdbx_strand_id
1 'polypeptide(L)'
;MSGSFKDIDDVDDDTFISKKPQNYIFADKKANDINDRTSKMLLNTKSIVQESEMVGQSTLEMLSSQRETLERVENDLDSINSMTRATQKHLNNMKSFFGGIRSIFSNSNSSTTTVPVIPASKGGIPRSATTANVSESSSSSAPTSKPRASLDRTSSTKPQSNNIQNQSQVPEDDFEADLSEIGFGLGRLKEMAMKLGDEIGDQNDILDRITDKSERAGDSVKHQNRQIQQLLKK
;
A
#
# COMPACT_ATOMS: atom_id res chain seq x y z
N MET A 1 -19.63 32.36 82.10
CA MET A 1 -20.83 32.81 81.36
C MET A 1 -20.84 32.08 80.04
N SER A 2 -21.84 31.22 79.85
CA SER A 2 -22.00 30.34 78.70
C SER A 2 -22.59 31.11 77.51
N GLY A 3 -21.97 30.93 76.35
CA GLY A 3 -22.56 30.86 75.00
C GLY A 3 -23.49 31.96 74.49
N SER A 4 -23.10 32.56 73.35
CA SER A 4 -23.94 32.53 72.16
C SER A 4 -23.05 32.79 70.94
N PHE A 5 -22.51 31.71 70.38
CA PHE A 5 -21.99 31.70 69.01
C PHE A 5 -23.24 31.81 68.13
N LYS A 6 -23.41 32.93 67.44
CA LYS A 6 -24.51 33.05 66.47
C LYS A 6 -24.23 32.06 65.36
N ASP A 7 -25.12 31.10 65.24
CA ASP A 7 -25.25 30.22 64.08
C ASP A 7 -25.25 31.12 62.83
N ILE A 8 -24.17 31.03 62.06
CA ILE A 8 -24.15 31.51 60.69
C ILE A 8 -25.00 30.48 59.98
N ASP A 9 -26.26 30.82 59.70
CA ASP A 9 -27.14 29.98 58.89
C ASP A 9 -26.38 29.61 57.61
N ASP A 10 -25.99 28.35 57.50
CA ASP A 10 -25.50 27.78 56.25
C ASP A 10 -26.60 28.03 55.23
N VAL A 11 -26.34 28.94 54.29
CA VAL A 11 -27.29 29.26 53.24
C VAL A 11 -27.44 28.00 52.41
N ASP A 12 -28.56 27.29 52.57
CA ASP A 12 -28.88 26.11 51.77
C ASP A 12 -28.61 26.41 50.29
N ASP A 13 -27.89 25.51 49.61
CA ASP A 13 -27.50 25.65 48.21
C ASP A 13 -28.73 25.95 47.32
N ASP A 14 -29.90 25.44 47.69
CA ASP A 14 -31.18 25.71 47.04
C ASP A 14 -31.61 27.19 47.09
N THR A 15 -31.27 27.90 48.17
CA THR A 15 -31.53 29.35 48.32
C THR A 15 -30.54 30.17 47.50
N PHE A 16 -29.32 29.69 47.33
CA PHE A 16 -28.30 30.30 46.47
C PHE A 16 -28.63 30.09 44.98
N ILE A 17 -29.10 28.89 44.60
CA ILE A 17 -29.51 28.54 43.23
C ILE A 17 -30.79 29.29 42.83
N SER A 18 -31.80 29.37 43.71
CA SER A 18 -33.06 30.07 43.42
C SER A 18 -32.91 31.59 43.25
N LYS A 19 -31.79 32.17 43.73
CA LYS A 19 -31.45 33.59 43.61
C LYS A 19 -30.25 33.84 42.69
N LYS A 20 -29.91 32.92 41.76
CA LYS A 20 -28.90 33.20 40.73
C LYS A 20 -29.30 34.46 39.94
N PRO A 21 -28.48 35.52 39.90
CA PRO A 21 -28.75 36.69 39.06
C PRO A 21 -28.91 36.23 37.61
N GLN A 22 -29.87 36.80 36.87
CA GLN A 22 -30.19 36.44 35.48
C GLN A 22 -28.95 36.30 34.56
N ASN A 23 -27.90 37.09 34.83
CA ASN A 23 -26.61 37.03 34.13
C ASN A 23 -25.91 35.67 34.23
N TYR A 24 -26.02 34.96 35.36
CA TYR A 24 -25.42 33.63 35.56
C TYR A 24 -26.19 32.53 34.82
N ILE A 25 -27.52 32.62 34.77
CA ILE A 25 -28.36 31.68 34.01
C ILE A 25 -28.06 31.78 32.51
N PHE A 26 -27.87 33.00 32.00
CA PHE A 26 -27.47 33.21 30.61
C PHE A 26 -26.05 32.71 30.32
N ALA A 27 -25.10 32.94 31.23
CA ALA A 27 -23.74 32.42 31.11
C ALA A 27 -23.70 30.89 31.09
N ASP A 28 -24.39 30.24 32.03
CA ASP A 28 -24.50 28.78 32.13
C ASP A 28 -25.15 28.19 30.86
N LYS A 29 -26.24 28.80 30.38
CA LYS A 29 -26.92 28.37 29.15
C LYS A 29 -26.03 28.51 27.92
N LYS A 30 -25.25 29.59 27.83
CA LYS A 30 -24.29 29.81 26.74
C LYS A 30 -23.13 28.81 26.81
N ALA A 31 -22.62 28.51 28.00
CA ALA A 31 -21.57 27.51 28.18
C ALA A 31 -22.04 26.11 27.75
N ASN A 32 -23.26 25.71 28.15
CA ASN A 32 -23.84 24.43 27.76
C ASN A 32 -24.07 24.32 26.24
N ASP A 33 -24.59 25.38 25.61
CA ASP A 33 -24.77 25.42 24.15
C ASP A 33 -23.44 25.33 23.39
N ILE A 34 -22.37 25.95 23.91
CA ILE A 34 -21.03 25.82 23.35
C ILE A 34 -20.51 24.39 23.52
N ASN A 35 -20.68 23.79 24.70
CA ASN A 35 -20.24 22.43 24.96
C ASN A 35 -20.94 21.43 24.02
N ASP A 36 -22.27 21.46 23.95
CA ASP A 36 -23.07 20.58 23.09
C ASP A 36 -22.66 20.66 21.61
N ARG A 37 -22.38 21.88 21.12
CA ARG A 37 -21.91 22.08 19.75
C ARG A 37 -20.52 21.49 19.56
N THR A 38 -19.63 21.71 20.53
CA THR A 38 -18.24 21.23 20.48
C THR A 38 -18.19 19.71 20.50
N SER A 39 -18.96 19.04 21.37
CA SER A 39 -19.07 17.58 21.39
C SER A 39 -19.59 17.02 20.07
N LYS A 40 -20.62 17.63 19.47
CA LYS A 40 -21.13 17.21 18.15
C LYS A 40 -20.08 17.37 17.06
N MET A 41 -19.32 18.46 17.07
CA MET A 41 -18.23 18.68 16.11
C MET A 41 -17.11 17.67 16.28
N LEU A 42 -16.80 17.29 17.54
CA LEU A 42 -15.78 16.31 17.86
C LEU A 42 -16.16 14.92 17.34
N LEU A 43 -17.39 14.46 17.62
CA LEU A 43 -17.90 13.20 17.10
C LEU A 43 -17.89 13.16 15.57
N ASN A 44 -18.26 14.26 14.92
CA ASN A 44 -18.18 14.37 13.47
C ASN A 44 -16.72 14.28 12.98
N THR A 45 -15.79 14.98 13.64
CA THR A 45 -14.36 14.95 13.28
C THR A 45 -13.77 13.55 13.45
N LYS A 46 -14.11 12.86 14.54
CA LYS A 46 -13.72 11.47 14.78
C LYS A 46 -14.22 10.55 13.67
N SER A 47 -15.49 10.69 13.27
CA SER A 47 -16.04 9.94 12.14
C SER A 47 -15.27 10.21 10.84
N ILE A 48 -14.97 11.47 10.53
CA ILE A 48 -14.20 11.85 9.33
C ILE A 48 -12.80 11.24 9.35
N VAL A 49 -12.14 11.25 10.50
CA VAL A 49 -10.79 10.67 10.66
C VAL A 49 -10.81 9.16 10.43
N GLN A 50 -11.78 8.44 11.01
CA GLN A 50 -11.94 7.01 10.79
C GLN A 50 -12.29 6.67 9.34
N GLU A 51 -13.18 7.44 8.71
CA GLU A 51 -13.50 7.28 7.29
C GLU A 51 -12.29 7.53 6.39
N SER A 52 -11.53 8.59 6.68
CA SER A 52 -10.30 8.91 5.96
C SER A 52 -9.25 7.81 6.12
N GLU A 53 -9.20 7.15 7.27
CA GLU A 53 -8.28 6.03 7.51
C GLU A 53 -8.65 4.81 6.66
N MET A 54 -9.93 4.46 6.58
CA MET A 54 -10.40 3.39 5.69
C MET A 54 -10.08 3.67 4.22
N VAL A 55 -10.31 4.90 3.76
CA VAL A 55 -9.99 5.32 2.39
C VAL A 55 -8.47 5.27 2.15
N GLY A 56 -7.68 5.75 3.11
CA GLY A 56 -6.21 5.70 3.06
C GLY A 56 -5.68 4.28 2.94
N GLN A 57 -6.22 3.35 3.75
CA GLN A 57 -5.84 1.94 3.69
C GLN A 57 -6.19 1.30 2.34
N SER A 58 -7.42 1.52 1.84
CA SER A 58 -7.82 1.02 0.53
C SER A 58 -6.94 1.59 -0.60
N THR A 59 -6.53 2.85 -0.47
CA THR A 59 -5.63 3.49 -1.44
C THR A 59 -4.24 2.85 -1.42
N LEU A 60 -3.69 2.55 -0.24
CA LEU A 60 -2.40 1.85 -0.10
C LEU A 60 -2.46 0.45 -0.74
N GLU A 61 -3.54 -0.30 -0.52
CA GLU A 61 -3.74 -1.62 -1.14
C GLU A 61 -3.81 -1.51 -2.67
N MET A 62 -4.50 -0.50 -3.19
CA MET A 62 -4.57 -0.23 -4.62
C MET A 62 -3.19 0.12 -5.20
N LEU A 63 -2.44 1.00 -4.54
CA LEU A 63 -1.09 1.35 -4.98
C LEU A 63 -0.17 0.13 -4.97
N SER A 64 -0.25 -0.74 -3.96
CA SER A 64 0.53 -1.97 -3.94
C SER A 64 0.21 -2.89 -5.13
N SER A 65 -1.08 -3.04 -5.47
CA SER A 65 -1.49 -3.81 -6.66
C SER A 65 -1.05 -3.17 -7.98
N GLN A 66 -1.09 -1.84 -8.06
CA GLN A 66 -0.59 -1.08 -9.22
C GLN A 66 0.91 -1.27 -9.38
N ARG A 67 1.69 -1.21 -8.29
CA ARG A 67 3.13 -1.45 -8.30
C ARG A 67 3.48 -2.81 -8.88
N GLU A 68 2.81 -3.87 -8.44
CA GLU A 68 3.05 -5.23 -8.97
C GLU A 68 2.77 -5.28 -10.48
N THR A 69 1.74 -4.57 -10.94
CA THR A 69 1.43 -4.47 -12.37
C THR A 69 2.52 -3.72 -13.14
N LEU A 70 3.03 -2.61 -12.60
CA LEU A 70 4.14 -1.88 -13.21
C LEU A 70 5.42 -2.75 -13.27
N GLU A 71 5.74 -3.48 -12.20
CA GLU A 71 6.89 -4.39 -12.18
C GLU A 71 6.76 -5.52 -13.22
N ARG A 72 5.56 -6.08 -13.42
CA ARG A 72 5.32 -7.04 -14.49
C ARG A 72 5.55 -6.42 -15.87
N VAL A 73 5.03 -5.22 -16.11
CA VAL A 73 5.23 -4.50 -17.38
C VAL A 73 6.72 -4.21 -17.62
N GLU A 74 7.45 -3.80 -16.59
CA GLU A 74 8.89 -3.57 -16.68
C GLU A 74 9.65 -4.84 -17.09
N ASN A 75 9.31 -5.99 -16.49
CA ASN A 75 9.90 -7.30 -16.81
C ASN A 75 9.54 -7.79 -18.22
N ASP A 76 8.30 -7.56 -18.66
CA ASP A 76 7.86 -7.88 -20.02
C ASP A 76 8.65 -7.05 -21.05
N LEU A 77 8.89 -5.77 -20.78
CA LEU A 77 9.71 -4.92 -21.62
C LEU A 77 11.18 -5.36 -21.67
N ASP A 78 11.74 -5.85 -20.57
CA ASP A 78 13.08 -6.46 -20.58
C ASP A 78 13.11 -7.72 -21.45
N SER A 79 12.08 -8.55 -21.36
CA SER A 79 11.92 -9.75 -22.19
C SER A 79 11.82 -9.40 -23.68
N ILE A 80 11.05 -8.37 -24.04
CA ILE A 80 10.95 -7.87 -25.41
C ILE A 80 12.30 -7.33 -25.90
N ASN A 81 13.00 -6.54 -25.09
CA ASN A 81 14.32 -6.01 -25.44
C ASN A 81 15.36 -7.15 -25.62
N SER A 82 15.29 -8.21 -24.83
CA SER A 82 16.13 -9.41 -25.01
C SER A 82 15.75 -10.18 -26.29
N MET A 83 14.45 -10.39 -26.51
CA MET A 83 13.92 -11.07 -27.69
C MET A 83 14.31 -10.33 -28.98
N THR A 84 14.18 -9.01 -29.00
CA THR A 84 14.60 -8.21 -30.17
C THR A 84 16.09 -8.37 -30.42
N ARG A 85 16.97 -8.41 -29.41
CA ARG A 85 18.40 -8.69 -29.63
C ARG A 85 18.63 -10.08 -30.25
N ALA A 86 17.93 -11.11 -29.77
CA ALA A 86 17.99 -12.44 -30.34
C ALA A 86 17.48 -12.46 -31.80
N THR A 87 16.32 -11.85 -32.06
CA THR A 87 15.76 -11.67 -33.40
C THR A 87 16.74 -10.96 -34.32
N GLN A 88 17.44 -9.91 -33.87
CA GLN A 88 18.44 -9.22 -34.69
C GLN A 88 19.57 -10.14 -35.12
N LYS A 89 20.06 -11.00 -34.22
CA LYS A 89 21.09 -12.01 -34.54
C LYS A 89 20.58 -13.00 -35.59
N HIS A 90 19.33 -13.45 -35.48
CA HIS A 90 18.71 -14.33 -36.47
C HIS A 90 18.54 -13.65 -37.83
N LEU A 91 18.08 -12.40 -37.88
CA LEU A 91 17.96 -11.63 -39.12
C LEU A 91 19.31 -11.43 -39.81
N ASN A 92 20.36 -11.14 -39.05
CA ASN A 92 21.71 -11.03 -39.57
C ASN A 92 22.19 -12.36 -40.18
N ASN A 93 21.90 -13.49 -39.53
CA ASN A 93 22.22 -14.81 -40.07
C ASN A 93 21.43 -15.10 -41.36
N MET A 94 20.12 -14.81 -41.41
CA MET A 94 19.31 -15.01 -42.61
C MET A 94 19.83 -14.20 -43.80
N LYS A 95 20.20 -12.92 -43.61
CA LYS A 95 20.78 -12.09 -44.67
C LYS A 95 22.03 -12.73 -45.29
N SER A 96 22.86 -13.39 -44.49
CA SER A 96 24.09 -14.05 -44.96
C SER A 96 23.82 -15.26 -45.86
N PHE A 97 22.76 -16.05 -45.61
CA PHE A 97 22.43 -17.22 -46.44
C PHE A 97 21.85 -16.85 -47.81
N PHE A 98 21.06 -15.78 -47.92
CA PHE A 98 20.47 -15.37 -49.20
C PHE A 98 21.42 -14.53 -50.08
N GLY A 99 22.48 -13.95 -49.50
CA GLY A 99 23.50 -13.18 -50.24
C GLY A 99 24.64 -14.02 -50.80
N GLY A 100 25.04 -15.09 -50.11
CA GLY A 100 26.19 -15.92 -50.51
C GLY A 100 25.98 -16.72 -51.80
N ILE A 101 24.74 -17.08 -52.11
CA ILE A 101 24.44 -17.94 -53.26
C ILE A 101 24.47 -17.14 -54.58
N ARG A 102 24.02 -15.88 -54.60
CA ARG A 102 24.13 -15.05 -55.84
C ARG A 102 25.58 -14.74 -56.20
N SER A 103 26.48 -14.59 -55.22
CA SER A 103 27.91 -14.35 -55.49
C SER A 103 28.62 -15.55 -56.14
N ILE A 104 28.11 -16.77 -55.94
CA ILE A 104 28.68 -17.98 -56.55
C ILE A 104 28.14 -18.16 -57.99
N PHE A 105 26.92 -17.69 -58.28
CA PHE A 105 26.31 -17.81 -59.62
C PHE A 105 26.44 -16.55 -60.49
N SER A 106 27.04 -15.46 -59.99
CA SER A 106 27.34 -14.26 -60.78
C SER A 106 28.82 -13.87 -60.68
N ASN A 107 29.73 -14.74 -61.14
CA ASN A 107 31.06 -14.31 -61.53
C ASN A 107 31.57 -15.17 -62.68
N SER A 108 31.17 -14.86 -63.91
CA SER A 108 32.05 -15.12 -65.04
C SER A 108 33.07 -13.98 -65.08
N ASN A 109 34.35 -14.38 -65.13
CA ASN A 109 35.55 -13.56 -65.35
C ASN A 109 36.22 -12.95 -64.10
N SER A 110 36.93 -13.80 -63.34
CA SER A 110 38.39 -13.63 -63.17
C SER A 110 38.99 -14.83 -62.43
N SER A 111 40.00 -15.38 -63.07
CA SER A 111 40.90 -16.44 -62.63
C SER A 111 41.63 -16.10 -61.32
N THR A 112 41.67 -17.03 -60.36
CA THR A 112 42.87 -17.83 -59.97
C THR A 112 42.72 -18.41 -58.55
N THR A 113 42.70 -19.74 -58.48
CA THR A 113 43.38 -20.62 -57.51
C THR A 113 43.77 -20.07 -56.14
N THR A 114 43.15 -20.58 -55.06
CA THR A 114 43.80 -21.26 -53.91
C THR A 114 42.76 -21.80 -52.92
N VAL A 115 42.86 -23.08 -52.57
CA VAL A 115 42.22 -23.79 -51.44
C VAL A 115 43.28 -24.75 -50.88
N PRO A 116 43.12 -25.38 -49.69
CA PRO A 116 42.76 -24.88 -48.37
C PRO A 116 43.71 -25.43 -47.26
N VAL A 117 43.74 -24.86 -46.05
CA VAL A 117 44.31 -25.57 -44.87
C VAL A 117 43.39 -25.44 -43.66
N ILE A 118 42.87 -26.58 -43.24
CA ILE A 118 42.21 -26.84 -41.95
C ILE A 118 43.28 -27.36 -40.99
N PRO A 119 43.21 -27.04 -39.69
CA PRO A 119 43.60 -28.03 -38.69
C PRO A 119 42.42 -28.38 -37.78
N ALA A 120 42.11 -29.67 -37.78
CA ALA A 120 41.23 -30.33 -36.82
C ALA A 120 41.98 -30.58 -35.49
N SER A 121 41.34 -30.26 -34.37
CA SER A 121 41.59 -30.89 -33.07
C SER A 121 40.20 -31.01 -32.39
N LYS A 122 39.62 -32.22 -32.32
CA LYS A 122 39.76 -33.27 -31.29
C LYS A 122 39.39 -32.83 -29.86
N GLY A 123 38.34 -33.47 -29.34
CA GLY A 123 37.88 -33.46 -27.94
C GLY A 123 36.40 -33.05 -27.89
N GLY A 124 35.41 -33.90 -27.64
CA GLY A 124 35.36 -35.04 -26.74
C GLY A 124 34.29 -34.73 -25.70
N ILE A 125 33.03 -35.07 -25.99
CA ILE A 125 31.92 -35.03 -25.02
C ILE A 125 32.11 -36.23 -24.09
N PRO A 126 31.96 -36.04 -22.78
CA PRO A 126 31.07 -36.97 -22.08
C PRO A 126 29.96 -36.25 -21.31
N ARG A 127 28.79 -36.89 -21.37
CA ARG A 127 27.62 -36.69 -20.54
C ARG A 127 28.00 -36.98 -19.09
N SER A 128 27.48 -36.21 -18.14
CA SER A 128 27.25 -36.73 -16.79
C SER A 128 25.96 -36.13 -16.23
N ALA A 129 24.98 -37.02 -16.03
CA ALA A 129 23.79 -36.77 -15.27
C ALA A 129 24.16 -36.78 -13.79
N THR A 130 23.65 -35.82 -13.02
CA THR A 130 23.62 -35.96 -11.56
C THR A 130 22.23 -35.58 -11.09
N THR A 131 21.48 -36.64 -10.80
CA THR A 131 20.28 -36.67 -9.98
C THR A 131 20.67 -36.42 -8.52
N ALA A 132 20.13 -35.39 -7.90
CA ALA A 132 20.01 -35.26 -6.45
C ALA A 132 18.57 -34.78 -6.23
N ASN A 133 17.61 -35.66 -5.94
CA ASN A 133 17.39 -36.33 -4.65
C ASN A 133 17.45 -35.36 -3.48
N VAL A 134 16.39 -34.57 -3.30
CA VAL A 134 16.05 -33.98 -2.01
C VAL A 134 14.90 -34.79 -1.44
N SER A 135 15.24 -35.53 -0.39
CA SER A 135 14.34 -36.33 0.41
C SER A 135 13.33 -35.46 1.15
N GLU A 136 12.08 -35.84 0.95
CA GLU A 136 11.01 -35.94 1.93
C GLU A 136 11.51 -36.02 3.39
N SER A 137 11.09 -35.04 4.20
CA SER A 137 11.05 -35.18 5.65
C SER A 137 9.73 -34.57 6.15
N SER A 138 8.88 -35.48 6.56
CA SER A 138 7.66 -35.34 7.33
C SER A 138 7.88 -34.69 8.70
N SER A 139 6.93 -33.86 9.12
CA SER A 139 6.44 -33.70 10.50
C SER A 139 5.29 -32.68 10.46
N SER A 140 4.01 -33.05 10.54
CA SER A 140 3.25 -33.57 11.68
C SER A 140 3.49 -32.80 12.99
N SER A 141 2.61 -31.83 13.27
CA SER A 141 2.08 -31.60 14.63
C SER A 141 1.12 -30.40 14.67
N ALA A 142 -0.18 -30.69 14.59
CA ALA A 142 -1.15 -29.93 15.38
C ALA A 142 -0.93 -30.27 16.87
N PRO A 143 -1.26 -29.36 17.79
CA PRO A 143 -2.29 -29.76 18.74
C PRO A 143 -3.28 -28.65 19.12
N THR A 144 -4.53 -29.09 19.14
CA THR A 144 -5.67 -28.67 19.95
C THR A 144 -5.32 -28.09 21.33
N SER A 145 -5.97 -26.97 21.70
CA SER A 145 -6.40 -26.72 23.09
C SER A 145 -7.41 -25.55 23.18
N LYS A 146 -8.67 -25.90 23.46
CA LYS A 146 -9.58 -25.11 24.32
C LYS A 146 -9.43 -25.69 25.74
N PRO A 147 -9.64 -24.94 26.85
CA PRO A 147 -11.00 -24.77 27.37
C PRO A 147 -11.31 -23.47 28.16
N ARG A 148 -12.62 -23.11 28.12
CA ARG A 148 -13.52 -22.50 29.13
C ARG A 148 -12.99 -21.68 30.33
N ALA A 149 -13.61 -20.51 30.51
CA ALA A 149 -14.23 -20.01 31.75
C ALA A 149 -15.19 -18.87 31.36
N SER A 150 -16.53 -18.98 31.35
CA SER A 150 -17.46 -19.05 32.49
C SER A 150 -17.05 -18.15 33.66
N LEU A 151 -17.36 -16.86 33.57
CA LEU A 151 -17.40 -15.98 34.73
C LEU A 151 -18.86 -15.56 34.98
N ASP A 152 -19.47 -16.30 35.89
CA ASP A 152 -20.67 -15.93 36.60
C ASP A 152 -20.35 -14.69 37.47
N ARG A 153 -21.08 -13.60 37.27
CA ARG A 153 -21.08 -12.45 38.17
C ARG A 153 -22.52 -12.10 38.50
N THR A 154 -22.98 -12.77 39.55
CA THR A 154 -24.08 -12.34 40.39
C THR A 154 -23.70 -11.04 41.09
N SER A 155 -24.45 -9.96 40.84
CA SER A 155 -24.51 -8.82 41.76
C SER A 155 -25.85 -8.11 41.64
N SER A 156 -26.75 -8.53 42.53
CA SER A 156 -27.67 -7.68 43.30
C SER A 156 -28.29 -6.48 42.59
N THR A 157 -29.49 -6.69 42.08
CA THR A 157 -30.50 -5.66 41.88
C THR A 157 -30.91 -5.05 43.23
N LYS A 158 -30.67 -3.75 43.40
CA LYS A 158 -31.40 -2.89 44.35
C LYS A 158 -31.93 -1.66 43.60
N PRO A 159 -33.09 -1.13 44.04
CA PRO A 159 -34.00 -0.38 43.17
C PRO A 159 -33.64 1.10 43.05
N GLN A 160 -34.12 1.69 41.95
CA GLN A 160 -34.19 3.11 41.66
C GLN A 160 -34.49 3.96 42.89
N SER A 161 -33.59 4.89 43.18
CA SER A 161 -33.97 6.16 43.81
C SER A 161 -33.78 7.24 42.76
N ASN A 162 -34.89 7.87 42.39
CA ASN A 162 -34.93 9.00 41.47
C ASN A 162 -34.19 10.17 42.12
N ASN A 163 -32.93 10.38 41.72
CA ASN A 163 -32.26 11.64 41.98
C ASN A 163 -32.13 12.37 40.66
N ILE A 164 -33.04 13.33 40.44
CA ILE A 164 -32.92 14.34 39.40
C ILE A 164 -31.77 15.26 39.84
N GLN A 165 -30.53 14.82 39.64
CA GLN A 165 -29.38 15.72 39.67
C GLN A 165 -29.20 16.26 38.27
N ASN A 166 -29.66 17.50 38.10
CA ASN A 166 -29.19 18.42 37.08
C ASN A 166 -27.66 18.50 37.13
N GLN A 167 -26.98 17.67 36.34
CA GLN A 167 -25.63 17.93 35.87
C GLN A 167 -25.65 17.71 34.36
N SER A 168 -26.08 18.73 33.63
CA SER A 168 -25.70 18.92 32.23
C SER A 168 -24.22 19.28 32.20
N GLN A 169 -23.37 18.29 32.46
CA GLN A 169 -21.98 18.28 32.08
C GLN A 169 -21.89 17.02 31.24
N VAL A 170 -21.73 17.14 29.92
CA VAL A 170 -21.07 16.06 29.18
C VAL A 170 -19.79 15.79 29.98
N PRO A 171 -19.53 14.57 30.48
CA PRO A 171 -18.33 14.34 31.28
C PRO A 171 -17.14 14.82 30.46
N GLU A 172 -16.40 15.81 30.97
CA GLU A 172 -15.16 16.32 30.34
C GLU A 172 -14.20 15.17 29.98
N ASP A 173 -14.30 14.06 30.71
CA ASP A 173 -13.58 12.81 30.46
C ASP A 173 -13.85 12.21 29.06
N ASP A 174 -15.09 12.27 28.56
CA ASP A 174 -15.45 11.76 27.22
C ASP A 174 -14.89 12.68 26.12
N PHE A 175 -14.82 13.99 26.41
CA PHE A 175 -14.29 15.00 25.49
C PHE A 175 -12.78 14.84 25.29
N GLU A 176 -12.03 14.68 26.38
CA GLU A 176 -10.58 14.42 26.32
C GLU A 176 -10.28 13.08 25.64
N ALA A 177 -11.10 12.04 25.90
CA ALA A 177 -10.97 10.74 25.24
C ALA A 177 -11.16 10.85 23.71
N ASP A 178 -12.20 11.55 23.25
CA ASP A 178 -12.46 11.75 21.83
C ASP A 178 -11.38 12.63 21.16
N LEU A 179 -10.86 13.66 21.84
CA LEU A 179 -9.73 14.46 21.35
C LEU A 179 -8.47 13.63 21.19
N SER A 180 -8.18 12.77 22.17
CA SER A 180 -7.05 11.84 22.13
C SER A 180 -7.18 10.85 20.97
N GLU A 181 -8.37 10.28 20.75
CA GLU A 181 -8.64 9.38 19.62
C GLU A 181 -8.45 10.06 18.28
N ILE A 182 -8.94 11.29 18.12
CA ILE A 182 -8.69 12.11 16.92
C ILE A 182 -7.19 12.35 16.75
N GLY A 183 -6.47 12.68 17.83
CA GLY A 183 -5.03 12.85 17.81
C GLY A 183 -4.29 11.61 17.30
N PHE A 184 -4.65 10.43 17.79
CA PHE A 184 -4.10 9.16 17.30
C PHE A 184 -4.47 8.89 15.85
N GLY A 185 -5.72 9.14 15.46
CA GLY A 185 -6.17 8.95 14.09
C GLY A 185 -5.48 9.87 13.09
N LEU A 186 -5.25 11.14 13.46
CA LEU A 186 -4.42 12.06 12.68
C LEU A 186 -2.97 11.58 12.57
N GLY A 187 -2.43 10.98 13.63
CA GLY A 187 -1.12 10.32 13.60
C GLY A 187 -1.05 9.19 12.58
N ARG A 188 -2.05 8.29 12.57
CA ARG A 188 -2.16 7.20 11.58
C ARG A 188 -2.34 7.73 10.16
N LEU A 189 -3.21 8.74 9.97
CA LEU A 189 -3.40 9.40 8.68
C LEU A 189 -2.10 10.01 8.15
N LYS A 190 -1.30 10.63 9.02
CA LYS A 190 0.03 11.16 8.65
C LYS A 190 0.96 10.04 8.19
N GLU A 191 1.03 8.93 8.94
CA GLU A 191 1.86 7.79 8.57
C GLU A 191 1.44 7.21 7.20
N MET A 192 0.14 7.05 6.97
CA MET A 192 -0.37 6.62 5.67
C MET A 192 -0.05 7.61 4.57
N ALA A 193 -0.22 8.92 4.80
CA ALA A 193 0.13 9.94 3.83
C ALA A 193 1.61 9.90 3.43
N MET A 194 2.51 9.63 4.38
CA MET A 194 3.94 9.42 4.09
C MET A 194 4.16 8.18 3.24
N LYS A 195 3.57 7.03 3.61
CA LYS A 195 3.67 5.78 2.82
C LYS A 195 3.10 5.92 1.42
N LEU A 196 1.97 6.60 1.28
CA LEU A 196 1.37 6.91 -0.03
C LEU A 196 2.32 7.77 -0.86
N GLY A 197 2.96 8.78 -0.25
CA GLY A 197 3.95 9.62 -0.92
C GLY A 197 5.18 8.85 -1.39
N ASP A 198 5.75 8.02 -0.53
CA ASP A 198 6.92 7.18 -0.83
C ASP A 198 6.59 6.18 -1.96
N GLU A 199 5.44 5.50 -1.87
CA GLU A 199 5.01 4.52 -2.89
C GLU A 199 4.73 5.18 -4.25
N ILE A 200 4.15 6.39 -4.27
CA ILE A 200 4.00 7.14 -5.52
C ILE A 200 5.37 7.53 -6.09
N GLY A 201 6.32 7.94 -5.25
CA GLY A 201 7.70 8.22 -5.66
C GLY A 201 8.35 7.03 -6.34
N ASP A 202 8.32 5.87 -5.69
CA ASP A 202 8.85 4.62 -6.23
C ASP A 202 8.18 4.22 -7.55
N GLN A 203 6.86 4.37 -7.66
CA GLN A 203 6.13 4.05 -8.89
C GLN A 203 6.48 4.99 -10.04
N ASN A 204 6.74 6.28 -9.77
CA ASN A 204 7.22 7.20 -10.80
C ASN A 204 8.57 6.75 -11.36
N ASP A 205 9.48 6.29 -10.50
CA ASP A 205 10.78 5.76 -10.95
C ASP A 205 10.61 4.50 -11.81
N ILE A 206 9.63 3.64 -11.51
CA ILE A 206 9.31 2.48 -12.36
C ILE A 206 8.76 2.95 -13.71
N LEU A 207 7.85 3.93 -13.72
CA LEU A 207 7.26 4.48 -14.94
C LEU A 207 8.30 5.09 -15.88
N ASP A 208 9.30 5.78 -15.34
CA ASP A 208 10.41 6.32 -16.13
C ASP A 208 11.21 5.18 -16.80
N ARG A 209 11.54 4.12 -16.05
CA ARG A 209 12.22 2.94 -16.62
C ARG A 209 11.38 2.23 -17.66
N ILE A 210 10.07 2.09 -17.45
CA ILE A 210 9.13 1.51 -18.41
C ILE A 210 9.12 2.34 -19.69
N THR A 211 9.05 3.67 -19.58
CA THR A 211 9.02 4.59 -20.73
C THR A 211 10.27 4.40 -21.59
N ASP A 212 11.44 4.43 -20.95
CA ASP A 212 12.74 4.20 -21.58
C ASP A 212 12.85 2.84 -22.28
N LYS A 213 12.44 1.77 -21.60
CA LYS A 213 12.50 0.40 -22.15
C LYS A 213 11.49 0.22 -23.29
N SER A 214 10.32 0.85 -23.20
CA SER A 214 9.27 0.82 -24.20
C SER A 214 9.68 1.52 -25.49
N GLU A 215 10.31 2.70 -25.40
CA GLU A 215 10.85 3.41 -26.56
C GLU A 215 11.89 2.55 -27.30
N ARG A 216 12.87 2.01 -26.58
CA ARG A 216 13.91 1.14 -27.14
C ARG A 216 13.33 -0.12 -27.80
N ALA A 217 12.36 -0.76 -27.14
CA ALA A 217 11.67 -1.92 -27.68
C ALA A 217 10.90 -1.56 -28.96
N GLY A 218 10.16 -0.45 -28.95
CA GLY A 218 9.40 0.05 -30.09
C GLY A 218 10.27 0.33 -31.30
N ASP A 219 11.40 0.99 -31.11
CA ASP A 219 12.35 1.28 -32.19
C ASP A 219 13.01 0.03 -32.75
N SER A 220 13.41 -0.90 -31.87
CA SER A 220 14.00 -2.19 -32.27
C SER A 220 13.02 -3.01 -33.09
N VAL A 221 11.77 -3.14 -32.64
CA VAL A 221 10.72 -3.88 -33.36
C VAL A 221 10.42 -3.21 -34.71
N LYS A 222 10.27 -1.88 -34.77
CA LYS A 222 10.05 -1.16 -36.04
C LYS A 222 11.20 -1.40 -37.02
N HIS A 223 12.45 -1.33 -36.56
CA HIS A 223 13.62 -1.56 -37.38
C HIS A 223 13.64 -2.99 -37.94
N GLN A 224 13.42 -3.98 -37.08
CA GLN A 224 13.41 -5.40 -37.44
C GLN A 224 12.27 -5.73 -38.41
N ASN A 225 11.09 -5.16 -38.21
CA ASN A 225 9.97 -5.34 -39.13
C ASN A 225 10.32 -4.83 -40.54
N ARG A 226 10.97 -3.65 -40.66
CA ARG A 226 11.47 -3.16 -41.96
C ARG A 226 12.48 -4.11 -42.59
N GLN A 227 13.43 -4.65 -41.81
CA GLN A 227 14.41 -5.62 -42.31
C GLN A 227 13.73 -6.90 -42.83
N ILE A 228 12.79 -7.46 -42.08
CA ILE A 228 12.03 -8.65 -42.46
C ILE A 228 11.27 -8.40 -43.77
N GLN A 229 10.59 -7.26 -43.90
CA GLN A 229 9.88 -6.91 -45.13
C GLN A 229 10.81 -6.79 -46.34
N GLN A 230 12.04 -6.29 -46.15
CA GLN A 230 13.04 -6.23 -47.23
C GLN A 230 13.55 -7.63 -47.63
N LEU A 231 13.66 -8.55 -46.67
CA LEU A 231 14.02 -9.95 -46.96
C LEU A 231 12.92 -10.67 -47.73
N LEU A 232 11.64 -10.42 -47.41
CA LEU A 232 10.50 -11.05 -48.08
C LEU A 232 10.19 -10.49 -49.47
N LYS A 233 10.58 -9.24 -49.75
CA LYS A 233 10.39 -8.61 -51.07
C LYS A 233 11.44 -9.03 -52.12
N LYS A 234 12.44 -9.84 -51.74
CA LYS A 234 13.49 -10.36 -52.63
C LYS A 234 13.23 -11.79 -53.03
#